data_AF-A0A6N6JN51-F1
#
_entry.id   AF-A0A6N6JN51-F1
#
_cell.length_a   1.000
_cell.length_b   1.000
_cell.length_c   1.000
_cell.angle_alpha   90.00
_cell.angle_beta   90.00
_cell.angle_gamma   90.00
#
_symmetry.space_group_name_H-M   'P 1'
#
loop_
_entity.id
_entity.type
_entity.pdbx_description
1 polymer ?
#
loop_
_entity_poly.entity_id
_entity_poly.type
_entity_poly.pdbx_seq_one_letter_code
_entity_poly.pdbx_strand_id
1 'polypeptide(L)' 'MTGYSTAQLLLAYAPGGLNEMSLVSLAIQADVAFVATHHLVRIIVLLALAGTVLAKVATIMNRNINRET' A
#
# COMPACT_ATOMS: atom_id res chain seq x y z
N MET A 1 17.31 -20.36 0.16
CA MET A 1 16.67 -19.03 0.06
C MET A 1 15.48 -19.20 -0.86
N THR A 2 14.31 -18.66 -0.55
CA THR A 2 12.98 -19.15 -0.98
C THR A 2 12.67 -19.18 -2.50
N GLY A 3 13.64 -18.93 -3.38
CA GLY A 3 13.49 -19.05 -4.83
C GLY A 3 12.63 -17.96 -5.48
N TYR A 4 11.99 -17.10 -4.69
CA TYR A 4 11.15 -16.02 -5.19
C TYR A 4 11.97 -14.81 -5.61
N SER A 5 11.60 -14.22 -6.74
CA SER A 5 12.18 -12.96 -7.21
C SER A 5 11.80 -11.80 -6.28
N THR A 6 12.66 -10.78 -6.20
CA THR A 6 12.38 -9.55 -5.42
C THR A 6 11.07 -8.89 -5.84
N ALA A 7 10.73 -8.93 -7.13
CA ALA A 7 9.48 -8.37 -7.66
C ALA A 7 8.25 -9.15 -7.17
N GLN A 8 8.31 -10.49 -7.11
CA GLN A 8 7.22 -11.29 -6.53
C GLN A 8 7.00 -10.98 -5.06
N LEU A 9 8.06 -10.84 -4.29
CA LEU A 9 7.94 -10.46 -2.88
C LEU A 9 7.31 -9.07 -2.75
N LEU A 10 7.73 -8.11 -3.58
CA LEU A 10 7.16 -6.76 -3.58
C LEU A 10 5.66 -6.76 -3.89
N LEU A 11 5.22 -7.53 -4.89
CA LEU A 11 3.82 -7.66 -5.27
C LEU A 11 3.00 -8.44 -4.23
N ALA A 12 3.59 -9.44 -3.57
CA ALA A 12 2.91 -10.22 -2.54
C ALA A 12 2.59 -9.39 -1.27
N TYR A 13 3.43 -8.41 -0.96
CA TYR A 13 3.16 -7.44 0.11
C TYR A 13 2.38 -6.21 -0.37
N ALA A 14 2.17 -6.06 -1.68
CA ALA A 14 1.40 -4.96 -2.21
C ALA A 14 -0.09 -5.14 -1.85
N PRO A 15 -0.79 -4.05 -1.47
CA PRO A 15 -2.22 -4.10 -1.23
C PRO A 15 -2.99 -4.53 -2.49
N GLY A 16 -3.91 -5.50 -2.38
CA GLY A 16 -4.76 -5.95 -3.48
C GLY A 16 -5.78 -4.91 -3.97
N GLY A 17 -6.38 -5.17 -5.13
CA GLY A 17 -7.31 -4.26 -5.81
C GLY A 17 -8.75 -4.36 -5.29
N LEU A 18 -9.49 -3.24 -5.39
CA LEU A 18 -10.91 -3.18 -5.00
C LEU A 18 -11.75 -4.21 -5.77
N ASN A 19 -11.46 -4.42 -7.06
CA ASN A 19 -12.22 -5.33 -7.91
C ASN A 19 -12.12 -6.79 -7.43
N GLU A 20 -10.91 -7.23 -7.09
CA GLU A 20 -10.66 -8.58 -6.59
C GLU A 20 -11.39 -8.82 -5.27
N MET A 21 -11.31 -7.87 -4.34
CA MET A 21 -11.96 -7.96 -3.02
C MET A 21 -13.49 -7.89 -3.11
N SER A 22 -14.04 -7.10 -4.04
CA SER A 22 -15.49 -7.04 -4.29
C SER A 22 -16.01 -8.35 -4.89
N LEU A 23 -15.28 -8.95 -5.83
CA LEU A 23 -15.64 -10.25 -6.42
C LEU A 23 -15.59 -11.38 -5.37
N VAL A 24 -14.57 -11.39 -4.51
CA VAL A 24 -14.48 -12.35 -3.40
C VAL A 24 -15.61 -12.15 -2.40
N SER A 25 -15.95 -10.90 -2.05
CA SER A 25 -17.07 -10.58 -1.16
C SER A 25 -18.40 -11.10 -1.72
N LEU A 26 -18.66 -10.86 -3.02
CA LEU A 26 -19.81 -11.40 -3.73
C LEU A 26 -19.84 -12.94 -3.69
N ALA A 27 -18.70 -13.58 -3.94
CA ALA A 27 -18.60 -15.03 -3.99
C ALA A 27 -18.92 -15.68 -2.63
N ILE A 28 -18.55 -15.03 -1.52
CA ILE A 28 -18.84 -15.51 -0.16
C ILE A 28 -20.18 -14.98 0.40
N GLN A 29 -21.00 -14.31 -0.43
CA GLN A 29 -22.27 -13.68 -0.03
C GLN A 29 -22.12 -12.67 1.12
N ALA A 30 -20.97 -12.00 1.19
CA ALA A 30 -20.72 -10.91 2.12
C ALA A 30 -21.19 -9.57 1.54
N ASP A 31 -21.31 -8.57 2.41
CA ASP A 31 -21.71 -7.22 2.02
C ASP A 31 -20.57 -6.50 1.27
N VAL A 32 -20.78 -6.30 -0.02
CA VAL A 32 -19.84 -5.60 -0.91
C VAL A 32 -19.71 -4.12 -0.53
N ALA A 33 -20.79 -3.47 -0.08
CA ALA A 33 -20.75 -2.07 0.32
C ALA A 33 -19.91 -1.89 1.60
N PHE A 34 -20.03 -2.83 2.55
CA PHE A 34 -19.16 -2.87 3.73
C PHE A 34 -17.68 -3.07 3.34
N VAL A 35 -17.38 -4.03 2.47
CA VAL A 35 -16.00 -4.29 2.02
C VAL A 35 -15.44 -3.08 1.28
N ALA A 36 -16.20 -2.49 0.35
CA ALA A 36 -15.76 -1.33 -0.43
C ALA A 36 -15.48 -0.10 0.45
N THR A 37 -16.34 0.17 1.45
CA THR A 37 -16.13 1.30 2.39
C THR A 37 -14.90 1.09 3.27
N HIS A 38 -14.69 -0.11 3.80
CA HIS A 38 -13.47 -0.43 4.58
C HIS A 38 -12.22 -0.37 3.71
N HIS A 39 -12.31 -0.84 2.47
CA HIS A 39 -11.21 -0.79 1.52
C HIS A 39 -10.86 0.67 1.14
N LEU A 40 -11.85 1.55 1.05
CA LEU A 40 -11.64 2.98 0.83
C LEU A 40 -10.92 3.63 2.00
N VAL A 41 -11.31 3.31 3.25
CA VAL A 41 -10.59 3.78 4.45
C VAL A 41 -9.13 3.33 4.40
N ARG A 42 -8.85 2.08 4.03
CA ARG A 42 -7.48 1.57 3.86
C ARG A 42 -6.69 2.43 2.86
N ILE A 43 -7.27 2.74 1.69
CA ILE A 43 -6.60 3.55 0.66
C ILE A 43 -6.32 4.96 1.17
N ILE A 44 -7.28 5.61 1.85
CA ILE A 44 -7.09 6.96 2.40
C ILE A 44 -5.93 6.97 3.42
N VAL A 45 -5.90 5.98 4.33
CA VAL A 45 -4.81 5.85 5.31
C VAL A 45 -3.47 5.63 4.61
N LEU A 46 -3.42 4.75 3.61
CA LEU A 46 -2.19 4.51 2.85
C LEU A 46 -1.70 5.75 2.11
N LEU A 47 -2.58 6.54 1.50
CA LEU A 47 -2.23 7.79 0.82
C LEU A 47 -1.71 8.85 1.80
N ALA A 48 -2.36 8.98 2.96
CA ALA A 48 -1.90 9.89 4.02
C ALA A 48 -0.52 9.50 4.55
N LEU A 49 -0.31 8.20 4.82
CA LEU A 49 0.98 7.67 5.28
C LEU A 49 2.05 7.80 4.20
N ALA A 50 1.75 7.50 2.93
CA ALA A 50 2.70 7.64 1.84
C ALA A 50 3.22 9.08 1.73
N GLY A 51 2.34 10.09 1.81
CA GLY A 51 2.75 11.49 1.81
C GLY A 51 3.71 11.81 2.96
N THR A 52 3.40 11.38 4.18
CA THR A 52 4.26 11.64 5.35
C THR A 52 5.59 10.90 5.32
N VAL A 53 5.59 9.63 4.90
CA VAL A 53 6.80 8.82 4.79
C VAL A 53 7.69 9.36 3.68
N LEU A 54 7.15 9.64 2.48
CA LEU A 54 7.92 10.21 1.38
C LEU A 54 8.46 11.59 1.74
N ALA A 55 7.67 12.46 2.39
CA ALA A 55 8.15 13.76 2.83
C ALA A 55 9.28 13.64 3.87
N LYS A 56 9.18 12.71 4.83
CA LYS A 56 10.24 12.45 5.81
C LYS A 56 11.50 11.91 5.13
N VAL A 57 11.36 10.95 4.22
CA VAL A 57 12.49 10.38 3.46
C VAL A 57 13.17 11.45 2.61
N ALA A 58 12.39 12.27 1.89
CA ALA A 58 12.91 13.39 1.11
C ALA A 58 13.64 14.42 1.99
N THR A 59 13.10 14.71 3.18
CA THR A 59 13.75 15.59 4.15
C THR A 59 15.06 15.01 4.69
N ILE A 60 15.10 13.71 5.00
CA ILE A 60 16.32 13.02 5.47
C ILE A 60 17.38 13.01 4.36
N MET A 61 16.98 12.70 3.14
CA MET A 61 17.88 12.69 1.98
C MET A 61 18.45 14.08 1.71
N ASN A 62 17.63 15.14 1.75
CA ASN A 62 18.07 16.52 1.60
C ASN A 62 19.05 16.95 2.70
N ARG A 63 18.86 16.47 3.93
CA ARG A 63 19.79 16.72 5.04
C ARG A 63 21.16 16.06 4.83
N ASN A 64 21.20 14.85 4.26
CA ASN A 64 22.46 14.14 4.02
C ASN A 64 23.29 14.80 2.91
N ILE A 65 22.66 15.31 1.85
CA ILE A 65 23.35 16.00 0.75
C ILE A 65 24.05 17.27 1.25
N ASN A 66 23.40 18.08 2.10
CA ASN A 66 23.99 19.31 2.66
C ASN A 66 25.06 19.07 3.74
N ARG A 67 25.36 17.82 4.11
CA ARG A 67 26.41 17.48 5.08
C ARG A 67 27.75 17.15 4.44
N GLU A 68 27.77 16.85 3.15
CA GLU A 68 28.99 16.47 2.41
C GLU A 68 29.57 17.62 1.56
N THR A 69 28.91 18.78 1.52
CA THR A 69 29.39 20.05 0.95
C THR A 69 29.72 21.04 2.04
#